data_AF-A0A238J7V2-F1
#
_entry.id   AF-A0A238J7V2-F1
#
_cell.length_a   1.000
_cell.length_b   1.000
_cell.length_c   1.000
_cell.angle_alpha   90.00
_cell.angle_beta   90.00
_cell.angle_gamma   90.00
#
_symmetry.space_group_name_H-M   'P 1'
#
loop_
_entity.id
_entity.type
_entity.pdbx_description
1 polymer ?
#
loop_
_entity_poly.entity_id
_entity_poly.type
_entity_poly.pdbx_seq_one_letter_code
_entity_poly.pdbx_strand_id
1 'polypeptide(L)'
;MQPNNSNPTKPWTIGRVLKMTSRTWISMGVLAVVYGLTVTGCSPVADADGTPIIKTTMVDQPRLTEARALWSEEHGEFGDPYTAGKAAYDIAQLTHDPKWAREAISQLEVARSDMPNFPSATAYLGSAHSLMARDFPMQGAWQALPGPGFVRIYHVERAEALLSEAVAIDPTDPVARLIRAATVINMPAVLADHDLALADFYQLAKWEANPDLNPKHADVLRSAKWRGDFYSAYADVLTEQGKTEQAATYQQKLTAFRKEFG
;
A
#
# COMPACT_ATOMS: atom_id res chain seq x y z
N MET A 1 56.72 11.96 -19.69
CA MET A 1 55.79 12.60 -20.65
C MET A 1 54.69 11.60 -20.96
N GLN A 2 53.51 11.80 -20.39
CA GLN A 2 52.31 10.98 -20.59
C GLN A 2 51.23 11.88 -21.22
N PRO A 3 50.46 11.41 -22.22
CA PRO A 3 49.40 12.22 -22.80
C PRO A 3 48.14 12.23 -21.93
N ASN A 4 47.60 13.45 -21.84
CA ASN A 4 46.43 13.92 -21.13
C ASN A 4 45.14 13.37 -21.78
N ASN A 5 44.31 12.67 -21.01
CA ASN A 5 43.06 12.07 -21.48
C ASN A 5 41.86 12.89 -20.94
N SER A 6 41.52 13.97 -21.64
CA SER A 6 40.36 14.81 -21.34
C SER A 6 39.11 14.26 -22.03
N ASN A 7 38.19 13.70 -21.26
CA ASN A 7 36.90 13.21 -21.74
C ASN A 7 35.89 14.38 -21.75
N PRO A 8 35.30 14.78 -22.90
CA PRO A 8 34.34 15.87 -22.94
C PRO A 8 32.94 15.39 -22.53
N THR A 9 32.41 15.97 -21.46
CA THR A 9 31.01 15.84 -21.05
C THR A 9 30.10 16.49 -22.10
N LYS A 10 29.26 15.69 -22.76
CA LYS A 10 28.17 16.19 -23.63
C LYS A 10 27.05 16.79 -22.77
N PRO A 11 26.55 18.00 -23.09
CA PRO A 11 25.36 18.55 -22.45
C PRO A 11 24.11 17.81 -22.92
N TRP A 12 23.27 17.40 -21.98
CA TRP A 12 21.95 16.83 -22.25
C TRP A 12 21.02 17.94 -22.78
N THR A 13 20.70 17.89 -24.06
CA THR A 13 19.70 18.75 -24.69
C THR A 13 18.29 18.31 -24.28
N ILE A 14 17.74 18.96 -23.26
CA ILE A 14 16.31 18.98 -22.94
C ILE A 14 15.62 19.83 -24.02
N GLY A 15 15.21 19.22 -25.12
CA GLY A 15 14.67 20.02 -26.22
C GLY A 15 14.21 19.24 -27.44
N ARG A 16 13.42 18.17 -27.25
CA ARG A 16 12.65 17.56 -28.36
C ARG A 16 11.65 16.48 -27.90
N VAL A 17 10.71 16.79 -26.99
CA VAL A 17 9.54 15.90 -26.76
C VAL A 17 8.20 16.67 -26.65
N LEU A 18 8.20 17.96 -26.32
CA LEU A 18 6.97 18.76 -26.30
C LEU A 18 6.63 19.39 -27.66
N LYS A 19 6.07 18.62 -28.61
CA LYS A 19 5.28 19.20 -29.72
C LYS A 19 4.32 18.27 -30.46
N MET A 20 4.10 17.05 -29.98
CA MET A 20 3.03 16.18 -30.46
C MET A 20 2.27 15.66 -29.23
N THR A 21 1.05 16.16 -28.99
CA THR A 21 -0.04 15.41 -28.31
C THR A 21 -1.31 16.21 -28.01
N SER A 22 -1.35 17.55 -28.06
CA SER A 22 -2.53 18.27 -27.50
C SER A 22 -3.89 18.00 -28.16
N ARG A 23 -3.94 17.60 -29.44
CA ARG A 23 -5.21 17.36 -30.15
C ARG A 23 -5.77 15.94 -30.02
N THR A 24 -4.94 14.95 -29.69
CA THR A 24 -5.39 13.55 -29.57
C THR A 24 -5.94 13.24 -28.17
N TRP A 25 -5.49 13.96 -27.14
CA TRP A 25 -6.01 13.80 -25.77
C TRP A 25 -7.41 14.39 -25.57
N ILE A 26 -7.74 15.47 -26.28
CA ILE A 26 -9.05 16.13 -26.16
C ILE A 26 -10.17 15.24 -26.73
N SER A 27 -9.92 14.50 -27.81
CA SER A 27 -10.90 13.59 -28.41
C SER A 27 -11.08 12.28 -27.62
N MET A 28 -10.05 11.76 -26.94
CA MET A 28 -10.23 10.63 -26.01
C MET A 28 -10.96 11.02 -24.72
N GLY A 29 -10.78 12.25 -24.23
CA GLY A 29 -11.48 12.75 -23.04
C GLY A 29 -13.00 12.84 -23.20
N VAL A 30 -13.49 13.21 -24.40
CA VAL A 30 -14.94 13.35 -24.66
C VAL A 30 -15.64 11.99 -24.78
N LEU A 31 -14.97 10.95 -25.28
CA LEU A 31 -15.57 9.62 -25.41
C LEU A 31 -15.70 8.87 -24.08
N ALA A 32 -14.80 9.12 -23.11
CA ALA A 32 -14.87 8.53 -21.77
C ALA A 32 -16.04 9.08 -20.92
N VAL A 33 -16.39 10.36 -21.11
CA VAL A 33 -17.50 11.01 -20.38
C VAL A 33 -18.87 10.45 -20.79
N VAL A 34 -19.04 10.06 -22.05
CA VAL A 34 -20.32 9.51 -22.55
C VAL A 34 -20.56 8.08 -22.07
N TYR A 35 -19.50 7.27 -21.87
CA TYR A 35 -19.64 5.89 -21.39
C TYR A 35 -19.86 5.79 -19.87
N GLY A 36 -19.44 6.79 -19.10
CA GLY A 36 -19.59 6.81 -17.63
C GLY A 36 -21.00 7.13 -17.12
N LEU A 37 -21.88 7.71 -17.95
CA LEU A 37 -23.20 8.19 -17.52
C LEU A 37 -24.33 7.13 -17.59
N THR A 38 -24.10 5.94 -18.16
CA THR A 38 -25.17 4.94 -18.35
C THR A 38 -25.12 3.77 -17.35
N VAL A 39 -24.24 3.79 -16.35
CA VAL A 39 -24.06 2.66 -15.41
C VAL A 39 -24.10 3.11 -13.94
N THR A 40 -25.24 3.60 -13.44
CA THR A 40 -25.44 3.73 -11.98
C THR A 40 -26.91 3.54 -11.60
N GLY A 41 -27.24 2.31 -11.16
CA GLY A 41 -28.55 1.94 -10.63
C GLY A 41 -28.41 0.96 -9.46
N CYS A 42 -27.60 1.31 -8.46
CA CYS A 42 -27.57 0.61 -7.18
C CYS A 42 -27.22 1.64 -6.10
N SER A 43 -28.22 2.10 -5.35
CA SER A 43 -27.97 2.95 -4.18
C SER A 43 -27.38 2.09 -3.07
N PRO A 44 -26.23 2.45 -2.47
CA PRO A 44 -25.68 1.71 -1.35
C PRO A 44 -26.58 1.83 -0.11
N VAL A 45 -26.67 0.75 0.68
CA VAL A 45 -27.28 0.76 2.02
C VAL A 45 -26.36 1.55 2.95
N ALA A 46 -26.87 2.48 3.75
CA ALA A 46 -26.06 3.31 4.65
C ALA A 46 -26.26 2.92 6.13
N ASP A 47 -25.20 3.07 6.94
CA ASP A 47 -25.20 2.91 8.40
C ASP A 47 -25.90 4.09 9.09
N ALA A 48 -26.05 4.02 10.42
CA ALA A 48 -26.76 5.03 11.23
C ALA A 48 -26.18 6.46 11.14
N ASP A 49 -24.92 6.60 10.75
CA ASP A 49 -24.26 7.89 10.51
C ASP A 49 -24.27 8.32 9.03
N GLY A 50 -24.96 7.56 8.16
CA GLY A 50 -25.06 7.84 6.73
C GLY A 50 -23.88 7.35 5.89
N THR A 51 -22.92 6.61 6.48
CA THR A 51 -21.83 6.00 5.72
C THR A 51 -22.32 4.79 4.92
N PRO A 52 -22.00 4.66 3.61
CA PRO A 52 -22.38 3.49 2.84
C PRO A 52 -21.75 2.23 3.45
N ILE A 53 -22.58 1.25 3.81
CA ILE A 53 -22.17 -0.07 4.28
C ILE A 53 -21.59 -0.83 3.09
N ILE A 54 -20.28 -0.74 2.92
CA ILE A 54 -19.55 -1.74 2.14
C ILE A 54 -19.69 -3.03 2.94
N LYS A 55 -20.26 -4.07 2.34
CA LYS A 55 -20.44 -5.37 3.01
C LYS A 55 -19.07 -5.95 3.35
N THR A 56 -18.52 -5.57 4.51
CA THR A 56 -17.41 -6.24 5.16
C THR A 56 -17.81 -7.71 5.30
N THR A 57 -16.97 -8.62 4.80
CA THR A 57 -17.32 -10.04 4.85
C THR A 57 -17.45 -10.47 6.31
N MET A 58 -18.28 -11.47 6.61
CA MET A 58 -18.39 -11.99 7.98
C MET A 58 -17.03 -12.46 8.54
N VAL A 59 -16.08 -12.78 7.65
CA VAL A 59 -14.70 -13.19 7.99
C VAL A 59 -13.89 -12.04 8.59
N ASP A 60 -14.20 -10.79 8.22
CA ASP A 60 -13.42 -9.62 8.61
C ASP A 60 -13.92 -8.94 9.90
N GLN A 61 -15.11 -9.31 10.39
CA GLN A 61 -15.74 -8.71 11.58
C GLN A 61 -14.89 -8.81 12.86
N PRO A 62 -14.25 -9.96 13.19
CA PRO A 62 -13.40 -10.06 14.36
C PRO A 62 -12.19 -9.10 14.29
N ARG A 63 -11.53 -9.04 13.14
CA ARG A 63 -10.37 -8.14 12.91
C ARG A 63 -10.75 -6.68 13.02
N LEU A 64 -11.92 -6.31 12.48
CA LEU A 64 -12.44 -4.95 12.60
C LEU A 64 -12.76 -4.59 14.06
N THR A 65 -13.32 -5.54 14.82
CA THR A 65 -13.63 -5.37 16.25
C THR A 65 -12.35 -5.15 17.05
N GLU A 66 -11.32 -5.98 16.82
CA GLU A 66 -10.00 -5.84 17.45
C GLU A 66 -9.35 -4.48 17.11
N ALA A 67 -9.33 -4.10 15.84
CA ALA A 67 -8.75 -2.83 15.41
C ALA A 67 -9.47 -1.61 16.02
N ARG A 68 -10.80 -1.67 16.15
CA ARG A 68 -11.59 -0.61 16.83
C ARG A 68 -11.33 -0.54 18.32
N ALA A 69 -11.19 -1.69 18.99
CA ALA A 69 -10.84 -1.73 20.40
C ALA A 69 -9.46 -1.10 20.63
N LEU A 70 -8.46 -1.50 19.82
CA LEU A 70 -7.11 -0.96 19.88
C LEU A 70 -7.08 0.55 19.59
N TRP A 71 -7.83 1.02 18.59
CA TRP A 71 -7.96 2.45 18.33
C TRP A 71 -8.54 3.21 19.55
N SER A 72 -9.59 2.67 20.17
CA SER A 72 -10.22 3.31 21.33
C SER A 72 -9.30 3.38 22.54
N GLU A 73 -8.38 2.42 22.69
CA GLU A 73 -7.38 2.40 23.76
C GLU A 73 -6.25 3.39 23.48
N GLU A 74 -5.75 3.45 22.24
CA GLU A 74 -4.50 4.13 21.89
C GLU A 74 -4.66 5.55 21.34
N HIS A 75 -5.87 5.98 20.94
CA HIS A 75 -6.09 7.33 20.42
C HIS A 75 -6.24 8.41 21.52
N GLY A 76 -6.14 8.04 22.80
CA GLY A 76 -6.24 8.97 23.94
C GLY A 76 -4.98 9.81 24.17
N GLU A 77 -5.03 10.70 25.17
CA GLU A 77 -3.92 11.60 25.56
C GLU A 77 -2.61 10.85 25.89
N PHE A 78 -2.71 9.60 26.34
CA PHE A 78 -1.58 8.78 26.78
C PHE A 78 -1.30 7.58 25.90
N GLY A 79 -1.99 7.43 24.78
CA GLY A 79 -1.81 6.28 23.89
C GLY A 79 -0.60 6.43 22.97
N ASP A 80 -0.15 5.32 22.39
CA ASP A 80 0.98 5.27 21.47
C ASP A 80 0.53 5.65 20.04
N PRO A 81 1.04 6.76 19.46
CA PRO A 81 0.63 7.22 18.13
C PRO A 81 0.88 6.19 17.03
N TYR A 82 1.92 5.36 17.15
CA TYR A 82 2.18 4.31 16.17
C TYR A 82 1.07 3.26 16.21
N THR A 83 0.73 2.77 17.40
CA THR A 83 -0.29 1.74 17.60
C THR A 83 -1.68 2.26 17.22
N ALA A 84 -2.03 3.50 17.60
CA ALA A 84 -3.24 4.17 17.14
C ALA A 84 -3.28 4.29 15.61
N GLY A 85 -2.20 4.76 15.00
CA GLY A 85 -2.10 4.91 13.55
C GLY A 85 -2.22 3.59 12.79
N LYS A 86 -1.61 2.51 13.31
CA LYS A 86 -1.76 1.16 12.77
C LYS A 86 -3.20 0.65 12.92
N ALA A 87 -3.84 0.90 14.06
CA ALA A 87 -5.24 0.51 14.28
C ALA A 87 -6.18 1.22 13.29
N ALA A 88 -6.01 2.53 13.09
CA ALA A 88 -6.76 3.28 12.07
C ALA A 88 -6.48 2.76 10.65
N TYR A 89 -5.22 2.41 10.35
CA TYR A 89 -4.86 1.81 9.07
C TYR A 89 -5.62 0.48 8.84
N ASP A 90 -5.65 -0.40 9.84
CA ASP A 90 -6.36 -1.68 9.76
C ASP A 90 -7.88 -1.45 9.57
N ILE A 91 -8.47 -0.47 10.26
CA ILE A 91 -9.89 -0.09 10.05
C ILE A 91 -10.10 0.44 8.62
N ALA A 92 -9.22 1.31 8.12
CA ALA A 92 -9.32 1.88 6.77
C ALA A 92 -9.23 0.78 5.70
N GLN A 93 -8.33 -0.18 5.88
CA GLN A 93 -8.17 -1.30 4.95
C GLN A 93 -9.45 -2.14 4.86
N LEU A 94 -10.10 -2.40 5.99
CA LEU A 94 -11.29 -3.27 6.10
C LEU A 94 -12.61 -2.57 5.74
N THR A 95 -12.71 -1.26 5.99
CA THR A 95 -13.96 -0.50 5.80
C THR A 95 -14.00 0.31 4.51
N HIS A 96 -12.83 0.59 3.92
CA HIS A 96 -12.69 1.50 2.78
C HIS A 96 -13.25 2.92 3.03
N ASP A 97 -13.36 3.33 4.30
CA ASP A 97 -13.76 4.67 4.65
C ASP A 97 -12.53 5.60 4.70
N PRO A 98 -12.45 6.64 3.84
CA PRO A 98 -11.30 7.53 3.74
C PRO A 98 -11.05 8.34 5.01
N LYS A 99 -12.03 8.46 5.92
CA LYS A 99 -11.82 9.06 7.24
C LYS A 99 -10.73 8.30 8.00
N TRP A 100 -10.76 6.98 8.02
CA TRP A 100 -9.80 6.17 8.76
C TRP A 100 -8.40 6.20 8.13
N ALA A 101 -8.29 6.29 6.81
CA ALA A 101 -7.00 6.51 6.15
C ALA A 101 -6.39 7.86 6.57
N ARG A 102 -7.21 8.90 6.77
CA ARG A 102 -6.76 10.21 7.27
C ARG A 102 -6.26 10.12 8.71
N GLU A 103 -7.01 9.45 9.57
CA GLU A 103 -6.61 9.23 10.97
C GLU A 103 -5.29 8.45 11.06
N ALA A 104 -5.14 7.40 10.23
CA ALA A 104 -3.90 6.63 10.13
C ALA A 104 -2.71 7.52 9.75
N ILE A 105 -2.85 8.34 8.70
CA ILE A 105 -1.81 9.29 8.27
C ILE A 105 -1.44 10.23 9.42
N SER A 106 -2.43 10.86 10.05
CA SER A 106 -2.22 11.82 11.14
C SER A 106 -1.40 11.23 12.30
N GLN A 107 -1.81 10.06 12.80
CA GLN A 107 -1.13 9.40 13.93
C GLN A 107 0.26 8.87 13.55
N LEU A 108 0.42 8.35 12.34
CA LEU A 108 1.71 7.85 11.86
C LEU A 108 2.72 8.96 11.54
N GLU A 109 2.25 10.17 11.19
CA GLU A 109 3.11 11.36 11.09
C GLU A 109 3.65 11.79 12.46
N VAL A 110 2.82 11.73 13.51
CA VAL A 110 3.28 11.94 14.90
C VAL A 110 4.30 10.87 15.29
N ALA A 111 3.96 9.59 15.11
CA ALA A 111 4.84 8.47 15.43
C ALA A 111 6.20 8.56 14.73
N ARG A 112 6.22 8.94 13.45
CA ARG A 112 7.47 9.14 12.69
C ARG A 112 8.27 10.34 13.20
N SER A 113 7.59 11.40 13.63
CA SER A 113 8.27 12.57 14.21
C SER A 113 8.97 12.22 15.51
N ASP A 114 8.33 11.41 16.35
CA ASP A 114 8.90 10.95 17.62
C ASP A 114 9.96 9.85 17.44
N MET A 115 9.80 9.00 16.42
CA MET A 115 10.69 7.86 16.11
C MET A 115 11.14 7.87 14.64
N PRO A 116 12.01 8.81 14.22
CA PRO A 116 12.36 9.01 12.81
C PRO A 116 13.07 7.83 12.13
N ASN A 117 13.70 6.95 12.92
CA ASN A 117 14.42 5.78 12.43
C ASN A 117 13.63 4.47 12.66
N PHE A 118 12.30 4.54 12.70
CA PHE A 118 11.45 3.36 12.83
C PHE A 118 10.84 2.96 11.46
N PRO A 119 11.37 1.92 10.79
CA PRO A 119 10.94 1.51 9.45
C PRO A 119 9.43 1.25 9.37
N SER A 120 8.87 0.55 10.36
CA SER A 120 7.46 0.16 10.36
C SER A 120 6.51 1.35 10.38
N ALA A 121 6.76 2.38 11.20
CA ALA A 121 5.94 3.59 11.19
C ALA A 121 5.95 4.28 9.82
N THR A 122 7.14 4.37 9.21
CA THR A 122 7.29 4.98 7.87
C THR A 122 6.62 4.14 6.79
N ALA A 123 6.70 2.80 6.87
CA ALA A 123 6.06 1.89 5.94
C ALA A 123 4.52 1.96 6.02
N TYR A 124 3.97 1.92 7.24
CA TYR A 124 2.53 2.08 7.45
C TYR A 124 2.05 3.45 6.99
N LEU A 125 2.83 4.53 7.20
CA LEU A 125 2.48 5.86 6.70
C LEU A 125 2.39 5.88 5.17
N GLY A 126 3.37 5.27 4.50
CA GLY A 126 3.34 5.09 3.05
C GLY A 126 2.12 4.29 2.59
N SER A 127 1.81 3.19 3.27
CA SER A 127 0.62 2.38 2.96
C SER A 127 -0.70 3.13 3.20
N ALA A 128 -0.79 3.92 4.27
CA ALA A 128 -1.98 4.73 4.56
C ALA A 128 -2.25 5.79 3.47
N HIS A 129 -1.20 6.35 2.86
CA HIS A 129 -1.35 7.19 1.68
C HIS A 129 -1.90 6.42 0.47
N SER A 130 -1.53 5.15 0.26
CA SER A 130 -2.13 4.35 -0.82
C SER A 130 -3.63 4.09 -0.57
N LEU A 131 -4.02 3.84 0.69
CA LEU A 131 -5.43 3.71 1.06
C LEU A 131 -6.18 5.02 0.81
N MET A 132 -5.61 6.17 1.16
CA MET A 132 -6.18 7.47 0.82
C MET A 132 -6.35 7.66 -0.69
N ALA A 133 -5.38 7.22 -1.50
CA ALA A 133 -5.48 7.25 -2.96
C ALA A 133 -6.58 6.32 -3.51
N ARG A 134 -6.80 5.17 -2.87
CA ARG A 134 -7.84 4.19 -3.21
C ARG A 134 -9.24 4.72 -2.87
N ASP A 135 -9.39 5.28 -1.68
CA ASP A 135 -10.69 5.63 -1.08
C ASP A 135 -11.10 7.10 -1.31
N PHE A 136 -10.27 7.89 -2.01
CA PHE A 136 -10.60 9.27 -2.30
C PHE A 136 -11.93 9.36 -3.08
N PRO A 137 -12.95 10.08 -2.57
CA PRO A 137 -14.27 10.08 -3.18
C PRO A 137 -14.22 10.70 -4.58
N MET A 138 -14.44 9.87 -5.60
CA MET A 138 -14.62 10.33 -6.98
C MET A 138 -16.05 10.83 -7.17
N GLN A 139 -16.37 12.01 -6.66
CA GLN A 139 -17.67 12.64 -6.93
C GLN A 139 -17.60 13.55 -8.17
N GLY A 140 -18.27 13.12 -9.24
CA GLY A 140 -18.71 13.97 -10.35
C GLY A 140 -17.70 14.28 -11.47
N ALA A 141 -18.08 15.23 -12.34
CA ALA A 141 -17.40 15.64 -13.57
C ALA A 141 -16.00 16.28 -13.37
N TRP A 142 -15.53 16.41 -12.13
CA TRP A 142 -14.24 16.99 -11.80
C TRP A 142 -13.05 16.08 -12.17
N GLN A 143 -13.28 14.84 -12.59
CA GLN A 143 -12.23 13.94 -13.09
C GLN A 143 -11.40 14.54 -14.27
N ALA A 144 -11.90 15.56 -14.95
CA ALA A 144 -11.39 15.99 -16.26
C ALA A 144 -10.52 17.27 -16.31
N LEU A 145 -10.07 17.83 -15.17
CA LEU A 145 -9.05 18.91 -15.00
C LEU A 145 -9.56 20.25 -14.43
N PRO A 146 -8.76 20.92 -13.55
CA PRO A 146 -7.68 20.37 -12.74
C PRO A 146 -8.29 19.80 -11.46
N GLY A 147 -8.77 18.55 -11.52
CA GLY A 147 -9.56 17.98 -10.42
C GLY A 147 -8.89 16.81 -9.69
N PRO A 148 -9.66 16.01 -8.93
CA PRO A 148 -9.18 15.11 -7.87
C PRO A 148 -8.19 14.01 -8.31
N GLY A 149 -7.99 13.79 -9.61
CA GLY A 149 -6.94 12.90 -10.12
C GLY A 149 -5.53 13.27 -9.65
N PHE A 150 -5.24 14.57 -9.48
CA PHE A 150 -3.94 15.02 -8.93
C PHE A 150 -3.74 14.62 -7.47
N VAL A 151 -4.81 14.61 -6.67
CA VAL A 151 -4.72 14.21 -5.25
C VAL A 151 -4.40 12.72 -5.15
N ARG A 152 -4.99 11.91 -6.03
CA ARG A 152 -4.68 10.47 -6.12
C ARG A 152 -3.22 10.25 -6.52
N ILE A 153 -2.74 10.94 -7.56
CA ILE A 153 -1.34 10.84 -8.01
C ILE A 153 -0.39 11.26 -6.88
N TYR A 154 -0.66 12.38 -6.21
CA TYR A 154 0.12 12.84 -5.06
C TYR A 154 0.24 11.75 -3.98
N HIS A 155 -0.88 11.12 -3.60
CA HIS A 155 -0.86 10.09 -2.58
C HIS A 155 -0.15 8.81 -3.02
N VAL A 156 -0.22 8.44 -4.31
CA VAL A 156 0.56 7.32 -4.84
C VAL A 156 2.06 7.63 -4.81
N GLU A 157 2.48 8.78 -5.34
CA GLU A 157 3.90 9.20 -5.31
C GLU A 157 4.43 9.30 -3.88
N ARG A 158 3.61 9.83 -2.96
CA ARG A 158 3.96 9.92 -1.55
C ARG A 158 4.09 8.54 -0.91
N ALA A 159 3.18 7.62 -1.24
CA ALA A 159 3.24 6.24 -0.76
C ALA A 159 4.54 5.55 -1.22
N GLU A 160 4.88 5.62 -2.50
CA GLU A 160 6.11 5.02 -3.04
C GLU A 160 7.38 5.57 -2.40
N ALA A 161 7.46 6.89 -2.23
CA ALA A 161 8.60 7.55 -1.61
C ALA A 161 8.81 7.07 -0.16
N LEU A 162 7.73 7.02 0.63
CA LEU A 162 7.78 6.59 2.03
C LEU A 162 8.06 5.10 2.19
N LEU A 163 7.47 4.25 1.34
CA LEU A 163 7.74 2.81 1.39
C LEU A 163 9.20 2.50 1.01
N SER A 164 9.74 3.24 0.03
CA SER A 164 11.16 3.14 -0.34
C SER A 164 12.06 3.63 0.78
N GLU A 165 11.70 4.75 1.43
CA GLU A 165 12.39 5.27 2.61
C GLU A 165 12.39 4.25 3.76
N ALA A 166 11.25 3.63 4.07
CA ALA A 166 11.13 2.64 5.13
C ALA A 166 12.12 1.47 4.96
N VAL A 167 12.22 0.92 3.75
CA VAL A 167 13.20 -0.14 3.45
C VAL A 167 14.63 0.39 3.41
N ALA A 168 14.86 1.67 3.12
CA ALA A 168 16.18 2.28 3.19
C ALA A 168 16.67 2.47 4.64
N ILE A 169 15.77 2.74 5.59
CA ILE A 169 16.09 2.85 7.03
C ILE A 169 16.65 1.53 7.55
N ASP A 170 15.98 0.40 7.24
CA ASP A 170 16.49 -0.93 7.52
C ASP A 170 16.22 -1.90 6.35
N PRO A 171 17.22 -2.14 5.50
CA PRO A 171 17.07 -3.05 4.35
C PRO A 171 16.80 -4.50 4.74
N THR A 172 16.98 -4.87 6.00
CA THR A 172 16.74 -6.22 6.51
C THR A 172 15.40 -6.37 7.22
N ASP A 173 14.63 -5.30 7.42
CA ASP A 173 13.35 -5.37 8.11
C ASP A 173 12.29 -6.10 7.26
N PRO A 174 11.78 -7.27 7.71
CA PRO A 174 10.82 -8.04 6.94
C PRO A 174 9.39 -7.46 6.99
N VAL A 175 9.08 -6.61 7.98
CA VAL A 175 7.77 -5.95 8.10
C VAL A 175 7.69 -4.80 7.10
N ALA A 176 8.68 -3.92 7.06
CA ALA A 176 8.73 -2.80 6.13
C ALA A 176 8.70 -3.27 4.67
N ARG A 177 9.47 -4.33 4.35
CA ARG A 177 9.44 -4.96 3.02
C ARG A 177 8.10 -5.60 2.69
N LEU A 178 7.47 -6.31 3.63
CA LEU A 178 6.16 -6.92 3.39
C LEU A 178 5.11 -5.84 3.12
N ILE A 179 5.10 -4.77 3.92
CA ILE A 179 4.20 -3.63 3.71
C ILE A 179 4.45 -3.03 2.33
N ARG A 180 5.70 -2.70 1.96
CA ARG A 180 5.99 -2.18 0.61
C ARG A 180 5.51 -3.12 -0.49
N ALA A 181 5.85 -4.40 -0.42
CA ALA A 181 5.49 -5.38 -1.43
C ALA A 181 3.97 -5.49 -1.59
N ALA A 182 3.24 -5.65 -0.47
CA ALA A 182 1.79 -5.78 -0.46
C ALA A 182 1.09 -4.48 -0.91
N THR A 183 1.61 -3.31 -0.54
CA THR A 183 0.99 -2.04 -0.93
C THR A 183 1.24 -1.76 -2.42
N VAL A 184 2.48 -1.87 -2.89
CA VAL A 184 2.86 -1.53 -4.27
C VAL A 184 2.21 -2.47 -5.29
N ILE A 185 2.12 -3.78 -5.00
CA ILE A 185 1.47 -4.73 -5.92
C ILE A 185 -0.03 -4.43 -6.11
N ASN A 186 -0.68 -3.85 -5.10
CA ASN A 186 -2.09 -3.44 -5.14
C ASN A 186 -2.31 -2.06 -5.77
N MET A 187 -1.25 -1.30 -6.07
CA MET A 187 -1.36 -0.04 -6.82
C MET A 187 -1.48 -0.31 -8.33
N PRO A 188 -2.09 0.59 -9.12
CA PRO A 188 -2.09 0.46 -10.57
C PRO A 188 -0.66 0.41 -11.14
N ALA A 189 -0.34 -0.61 -11.95
CA ALA A 189 1.01 -0.82 -12.50
C ALA A 189 1.55 0.37 -13.33
N VAL A 190 0.67 1.22 -13.88
CA VAL A 190 1.10 2.44 -14.59
C VAL A 190 1.60 3.54 -13.67
N LEU A 191 1.35 3.43 -12.37
CA LEU A 191 1.75 4.37 -11.33
C LEU A 191 2.74 3.78 -10.33
N ALA A 192 3.07 2.49 -10.44
CA ALA A 192 3.87 1.81 -9.42
C ALA A 192 4.80 0.73 -9.96
N ASP A 193 5.97 0.57 -9.34
CA ASP A 193 6.98 -0.43 -9.72
C ASP A 193 6.65 -1.82 -9.15
N HIS A 194 5.87 -2.59 -9.91
CA HIS A 194 5.50 -3.97 -9.54
C HIS A 194 6.70 -4.93 -9.51
N ASP A 195 7.74 -4.70 -10.31
CA ASP A 195 8.94 -5.55 -10.31
C ASP A 195 9.69 -5.44 -8.98
N LEU A 196 9.74 -4.23 -8.41
CA LEU A 196 10.28 -4.00 -7.06
C LEU A 196 9.48 -4.76 -5.99
N ALA A 197 8.15 -4.70 -6.04
CA ALA A 197 7.29 -5.43 -5.10
C ALA A 197 7.49 -6.95 -5.17
N LEU A 198 7.60 -7.48 -6.40
CA LEU A 198 7.89 -8.90 -6.63
C LEU A 198 9.27 -9.29 -6.10
N ALA A 199 10.29 -8.45 -6.30
CA ALA A 199 11.61 -8.66 -5.76
C ALA A 199 11.61 -8.73 -4.23
N ASP A 200 10.81 -7.88 -3.56
CA ASP A 200 10.62 -7.96 -2.11
C ASP A 200 9.95 -9.27 -1.70
N PHE A 201 8.86 -9.68 -2.34
CA PHE A 201 8.20 -10.96 -2.05
C PHE A 201 9.16 -12.15 -2.21
N TYR A 202 9.99 -12.16 -3.26
CA TYR A 202 11.00 -13.21 -3.44
C TYR A 202 12.06 -13.20 -2.34
N GLN A 203 12.49 -12.03 -1.87
CA GLN A 203 13.43 -11.92 -0.76
C GLN A 203 12.80 -12.41 0.55
N LEU A 204 11.55 -12.02 0.82
CA LEU A 204 10.81 -12.46 2.01
C LEU A 204 10.57 -13.98 2.00
N ALA A 205 10.27 -14.57 0.84
CA ALA A 205 10.13 -16.03 0.71
C ALA A 205 11.44 -16.77 1.06
N LYS A 206 12.60 -16.23 0.67
CA LYS A 206 13.91 -16.80 1.03
C LYS A 206 14.15 -16.74 2.54
N TRP A 207 13.82 -15.61 3.17
CA TRP A 207 13.97 -15.42 4.62
C TRP A 207 12.97 -16.23 5.42
N GLU A 208 11.73 -16.39 4.95
CA GLU A 208 10.74 -17.26 5.60
C GLU A 208 11.19 -18.73 5.61
N ALA A 209 11.70 -19.20 4.47
CA ALA A 209 12.20 -20.57 4.34
C ALA A 209 13.47 -20.83 5.17
N ASN A 210 14.33 -19.83 5.34
CA ASN A 210 15.51 -19.91 6.19
C ASN A 210 15.75 -18.58 6.95
N PRO A 211 15.18 -18.43 8.16
CA PRO A 211 15.31 -17.21 8.95
C PRO A 211 16.74 -16.85 9.34
N ASP A 212 17.66 -17.81 9.35
CA ASP A 212 19.06 -17.57 9.71
C ASP A 212 19.82 -16.77 8.63
N LEU A 213 19.22 -16.62 7.43
CA LEU A 213 19.70 -15.68 6.41
C LEU A 213 19.45 -14.20 6.78
N ASN A 214 18.64 -13.95 7.82
CA ASN A 214 18.39 -12.62 8.37
C ASN A 214 18.33 -12.70 9.91
N PRO A 215 19.49 -12.92 10.56
CA PRO A 215 19.54 -13.19 12.00
C PRO A 215 19.04 -12.03 12.85
N LYS A 216 19.09 -10.79 12.32
CA LYS A 216 18.61 -9.58 13.01
C LYS A 216 17.11 -9.62 13.29
N HIS A 217 16.32 -10.19 12.39
CA HIS A 217 14.84 -10.20 12.45
C HIS A 217 14.27 -11.63 12.41
N ALA A 218 15.06 -12.61 12.85
CA ALA A 218 14.70 -14.01 12.74
C ALA A 218 13.54 -14.41 13.67
N ASP A 219 13.32 -13.67 14.75
CA ASP A 219 12.14 -13.75 15.63
C ASP A 219 10.87 -13.30 14.91
N VAL A 220 10.91 -12.16 14.21
CA VAL A 220 9.78 -11.66 13.41
C VAL A 220 9.43 -12.63 12.30
N LEU A 221 10.44 -13.16 11.59
CA LEU A 221 10.27 -14.16 10.53
C LEU A 221 9.70 -15.50 11.03
N ARG A 222 9.89 -15.82 12.31
CA ARG A 222 9.29 -16.99 12.98
C ARG A 222 7.93 -16.68 13.60
N SER A 223 7.60 -15.40 13.79
CA SER A 223 6.36 -14.99 14.44
C SER A 223 5.15 -15.46 13.65
N ALA A 224 4.16 -15.93 14.39
CA ALA A 224 2.91 -16.43 13.85
C ALA A 224 2.22 -15.34 13.02
N LYS A 225 2.05 -14.16 13.61
CA LYS A 225 1.38 -13.02 12.99
C LYS A 225 1.97 -12.67 11.62
N TRP A 226 3.29 -12.43 11.55
CA TRP A 226 3.94 -12.02 10.30
C TRP A 226 3.80 -13.09 9.21
N ARG A 227 3.95 -14.37 9.55
CA ARG A 227 3.81 -15.48 8.59
C ARG A 227 2.39 -15.57 8.02
N GLY A 228 1.37 -15.40 8.86
CA GLY A 228 -0.02 -15.37 8.41
C GLY A 228 -0.25 -14.26 7.37
N ASP A 229 0.22 -13.04 7.67
CA ASP A 229 0.12 -11.90 6.77
C ASP A 229 0.89 -12.14 5.45
N PHE A 230 2.13 -12.65 5.53
CA PHE A 230 2.97 -12.98 4.37
C PHE A 230 2.35 -14.07 3.48
N TYR A 231 1.89 -15.18 4.06
CA TYR A 231 1.33 -16.29 3.27
C TYR A 231 0.07 -15.87 2.52
N SER A 232 -0.80 -15.07 3.15
CA SER A 232 -1.99 -14.54 2.48
C SER A 232 -1.58 -13.66 1.30
N ALA A 233 -0.77 -12.63 1.54
CA ALA A 233 -0.40 -11.68 0.50
C ALA A 233 0.37 -12.35 -0.66
N TYR A 234 1.31 -13.25 -0.36
CA TYR A 234 2.13 -13.86 -1.40
C TYR A 234 1.36 -14.93 -2.20
N ALA A 235 0.41 -15.65 -1.59
CA ALA A 235 -0.46 -16.57 -2.32
C ALA A 235 -1.33 -15.85 -3.35
N ASP A 236 -1.84 -14.67 -3.01
CA ASP A 236 -2.64 -13.84 -3.92
C ASP A 236 -1.79 -13.40 -5.13
N VAL A 237 -0.58 -12.89 -4.89
CA VAL A 237 0.36 -12.51 -5.95
C VAL A 237 0.74 -13.68 -6.85
N LEU A 238 1.01 -14.86 -6.28
CA LEU A 238 1.31 -16.06 -7.06
C LEU A 238 0.12 -16.50 -7.92
N THR A 239 -1.10 -16.32 -7.43
CA THR A 239 -2.33 -16.61 -8.19
C THR A 239 -2.47 -15.69 -9.38
N GLU A 240 -2.26 -14.37 -9.19
CA GLU A 240 -2.29 -13.37 -10.25
C GLU A 240 -1.21 -13.61 -11.33
N GLN A 241 -0.04 -14.13 -10.93
CA GLN A 241 1.02 -14.55 -11.85
C GLN A 241 0.75 -15.89 -12.56
N GLY A 242 -0.37 -16.55 -12.29
CA GLY A 242 -0.69 -17.87 -12.84
C GLY A 242 0.14 -19.02 -12.27
N LYS A 243 0.88 -18.81 -11.16
CA LYS A 243 1.71 -19.83 -10.48
C LYS A 243 0.88 -20.63 -9.48
N THR A 244 -0.17 -21.28 -9.98
CA THR A 244 -1.23 -21.93 -9.18
C THR A 244 -0.71 -22.97 -8.17
N GLU A 245 0.28 -23.79 -8.52
CA GLU A 245 0.85 -24.79 -7.61
C GLU A 245 1.58 -24.16 -6.41
N GLN A 246 2.34 -23.09 -6.66
CA GLN A 246 3.03 -22.35 -5.60
C GLN A 246 2.03 -21.61 -4.72
N ALA A 247 1.02 -20.97 -5.32
CA ALA A 247 -0.07 -20.32 -4.58
C ALA A 247 -0.77 -21.32 -3.64
N ALA A 248 -1.12 -22.52 -4.15
CA ALA A 248 -1.73 -23.57 -3.35
C ALA A 248 -0.86 -24.00 -2.16
N THR A 249 0.47 -24.04 -2.34
CA THR A 249 1.42 -24.35 -1.25
C THR A 249 1.32 -23.31 -0.13
N TYR A 250 1.30 -22.02 -0.46
CA TYR A 250 1.17 -20.96 0.54
C TYR A 250 -0.22 -20.89 1.18
N GLN A 251 -1.29 -21.21 0.44
CA GLN A 251 -2.64 -21.35 1.00
C GLN A 251 -2.73 -22.51 1.99
N GLN A 252 -2.05 -23.64 1.71
CA GLN A 252 -1.97 -24.75 2.65
C GLN A 252 -1.21 -24.35 3.92
N LYS A 253 -0.07 -23.64 3.78
CA LYS A 253 0.66 -23.07 4.93
C LYS A 253 -0.23 -22.15 5.77
N LEU A 254 -0.99 -21.25 5.14
CA LEU A 254 -1.94 -20.35 5.80
C LEU A 254 -3.06 -21.12 6.52
N THR A 255 -3.59 -22.18 5.89
CA THR A 255 -4.65 -23.02 6.47
C THR A 255 -4.15 -23.79 7.69
N ALA A 256 -2.96 -24.39 7.60
CA ALA A 256 -2.33 -25.08 8.72
C ALA A 256 -2.06 -24.09 9.87
N PHE A 257 -1.54 -22.91 9.54
CA PHE A 257 -1.29 -21.83 10.47
C PHE A 257 -2.56 -21.40 11.22
N ARG A 258 -3.67 -21.15 10.52
CA ARG A 258 -4.95 -20.77 11.14
C ARG A 258 -5.51 -21.83 12.08
N LYS A 259 -5.25 -23.12 11.83
CA LYS A 259 -5.68 -24.21 12.73
C LYS A 259 -4.87 -24.27 14.03
N GLU A 260 -3.62 -23.81 14.01
CA GLU A 260 -2.73 -23.85 15.17
C GLU A 260 -2.91 -22.63 16.07
N PHE A 261 -3.22 -21.46 15.50
CA PHE A 261 -3.21 -20.17 16.21
C PHE A 261 -4.53 -19.38 16.18
N GLY A 262 -5.55 -19.83 15.46
CA GLY A 262 -6.86 -19.16 15.33
C GLY A 262 -7.96 -19.87 16.11
#